data_AF-A0A0N0JW98-F1
#
_entry.id   AF-A0A0N0JW98-F1
#
_cell.length_a   1.000
_cell.length_b   1.000
_cell.length_c   1.000
_cell.angle_alpha   90.00
_cell.angle_beta   90.00
_cell.angle_gamma   90.00
#
_symmetry.space_group_name_H-M   'P 1'
#
loop_
_entity.id
_entity.type
_entity.pdbx_description
1 polymer ?
#
loop_
_entity_poly.entity_id
_entity_poly.type
_entity_poly.pdbx_seq_one_letter_code
_entity_poly.pdbx_strand_id
1 'polypeptide(L)'
;MENDSTLKRARRKKLSELVMAWAIDDDTDRPIYIGTLPEDRRAGRCRCRCPACGASLTGVNVAREDWVNRPHFRHPNDSGKTDCSVLAARVAALELLRTKGILVLPGRRVSRHFRGLSGADHTGSAELPRERVRVKDAVLIDRARAKLILDGGREVLVILTGETTLTDTPEGGKVVATISMDFSAEELAGMTPDELWDKVQLIGEAGCWLSHWGDAALGELAEAQALKRAELALDWWSGSNDEFADVPSELRRETVLHLEVKRIIEAAQTIMVPDRTVTATLTRTRFAPVPRRTIPGEHLSITNVRLERPIARTVPDVLCTALGRFHGHLDPFAIEVTVTNKIGLERIARLRRSVKACLEIDLSAMSGPINRDELRDLVLRGIKGKRWLVYPDGPIVHQLHLEDEAAEAQRAAQRLAALPPAPPTAAQLAQKAQDAAAEYLAAARAYMQAPAAGTLNRSDSDADASYDVAWDAAVRLAEYGFPFGTEPAMLSSAGLLGTVLSLKEQRPLHADYRSMADLLAAIQQASDLQHTVTILIAYRCYAPNVDPVVRERFEAWADQIRQRWRDRDPLLKRSNRYDKLLALCFPEMESGMERSSKQRAPRRDL
;
A
#
# COMPACT_ATOMS: atom_id res chain seq x y z
N MET A 1 56.88 10.80 51.13
CA MET A 1 57.34 10.22 52.43
C MET A 1 56.48 10.64 53.62
N GLU A 2 55.80 11.79 53.61
CA GLU A 2 54.92 12.20 54.74
C GLU A 2 53.62 11.38 54.87
N ASN A 3 53.05 10.89 53.76
CA ASN A 3 51.80 10.10 53.74
C ASN A 3 51.94 8.69 54.37
N ASP A 4 53.14 8.09 54.28
CA ASP A 4 53.44 6.77 54.85
C ASP A 4 53.58 6.86 56.38
N SER A 5 54.03 7.99 56.91
CA SER A 5 54.14 8.21 58.36
C SER A 5 52.77 8.43 59.02
N THR A 6 51.83 9.10 58.34
CA THR A 6 50.46 9.34 58.80
C THR A 6 49.62 8.07 58.72
N LEU A 7 49.74 7.29 57.64
CA LEU A 7 49.12 5.97 57.52
C LEU A 7 49.70 4.99 58.56
N LYS A 8 51.03 4.95 58.76
CA LYS A 8 51.64 4.14 59.82
C LYS A 8 51.23 4.57 61.23
N ARG A 9 51.05 5.88 61.48
CA ARG A 9 50.63 6.41 62.78
C ARG A 9 49.14 6.17 63.04
N ALA A 10 48.27 6.31 62.04
CA ALA A 10 46.86 5.94 62.10
C ALA A 10 46.67 4.42 62.27
N ARG A 11 47.47 3.61 61.57
CA ARG A 11 47.49 2.15 61.70
C ARG A 11 48.03 1.69 63.07
N ARG A 12 49.08 2.35 63.61
CA ARG A 12 49.56 2.12 64.99
C ARG A 12 48.52 2.52 66.05
N LYS A 13 47.75 3.59 65.82
CA LYS A 13 46.67 4.04 66.72
C LYS A 13 45.48 3.06 66.70
N LYS A 14 45.10 2.53 65.53
CA LYS A 14 44.13 1.43 65.39
C LYS A 14 44.61 0.12 66.03
N LEU A 15 45.90 -0.23 65.91
CA LEU A 15 46.49 -1.41 66.52
C LEU A 15 46.54 -1.35 68.06
N SER A 16 46.60 -0.16 68.66
CA SER A 16 46.47 0.01 70.12
C SER A 16 45.02 -0.07 70.63
N GLU A 17 44.03 -0.01 69.73
CA GLU A 17 42.59 -0.13 70.04
C GLU A 17 42.06 -1.56 69.85
N LEU A 18 42.86 -2.46 69.25
CA LEU A 18 42.59 -3.89 69.08
C LEU A 18 42.68 -4.60 70.43
N VAL A 19 41.59 -4.55 71.17
CA VAL A 19 41.45 -5.22 72.46
C VAL A 19 40.65 -6.50 72.33
N MET A 20 40.96 -7.49 73.17
CA MET A 20 40.20 -8.72 73.27
C MET A 20 38.99 -8.50 74.19
N ALA A 21 37.81 -8.23 73.63
CA ALA A 21 36.61 -7.97 74.43
C ALA A 21 35.84 -9.24 74.86
N TRP A 22 36.21 -10.39 74.30
CA TRP A 22 35.53 -11.68 74.48
C TRP A 22 36.47 -12.75 75.03
N ALA A 23 35.95 -13.65 75.86
CA ALA A 23 36.66 -14.81 76.41
C ALA A 23 35.68 -15.96 76.67
N ILE A 24 36.17 -17.13 77.08
CA ILE A 24 35.32 -18.20 77.63
C ILE A 24 35.30 -18.07 79.15
N ASP A 25 34.12 -18.06 79.74
CA ASP A 25 33.93 -18.14 81.18
C ASP A 25 34.20 -19.57 81.67
N ASP A 26 35.09 -19.75 82.64
CA ASP A 26 35.44 -21.07 83.17
C ASP A 26 34.28 -21.71 83.96
N ASP A 27 33.36 -20.91 84.50
CA ASP A 27 32.25 -21.41 85.29
C ASP A 27 31.11 -21.94 84.41
N THR A 28 30.84 -21.30 83.26
CA THR A 28 29.70 -21.62 82.37
C THR A 28 30.08 -22.28 81.06
N ASP A 29 31.37 -22.30 80.74
CA ASP A 29 31.93 -22.76 79.46
C ASP A 29 31.39 -22.00 78.23
N ARG A 30 30.89 -20.77 78.44
CA ARG A 30 30.28 -19.94 77.39
C ARG A 30 31.09 -18.68 77.11
N PRO A 31 30.99 -18.13 75.89
CA PRO A 31 31.54 -16.82 75.57
C PRO A 31 30.96 -15.74 76.49
N ILE A 32 31.83 -14.92 77.06
CA ILE A 32 31.47 -13.81 77.92
C ILE A 32 32.09 -12.51 77.40
N TYR A 33 31.29 -11.45 77.40
CA TYR A 33 31.74 -10.09 77.07
C TYR A 33 32.33 -9.44 78.32
N ILE A 34 33.46 -8.77 78.20
CA ILE A 34 34.10 -8.15 79.36
C ILE A 34 33.25 -7.08 80.06
N GLY A 35 32.38 -6.40 79.33
CA GLY A 35 31.46 -5.41 79.92
C GLY A 35 30.33 -6.01 80.75
N THR A 36 30.09 -7.33 80.68
CA THR A 36 29.08 -8.00 81.52
C THR A 36 29.68 -8.61 82.80
N LEU A 37 31.01 -8.52 83.01
CA LEU A 37 31.65 -9.05 84.20
C LEU A 37 31.42 -8.13 85.42
N PRO A 38 31.01 -8.70 86.58
CA PRO A 38 30.85 -7.95 87.82
C PRO A 38 32.21 -7.52 88.42
N GLU A 39 32.18 -6.56 89.35
CA GLU A 39 33.40 -5.96 89.92
C GLU A 39 34.29 -6.97 90.69
N ASP A 40 33.69 -7.98 91.31
CA ASP A 40 34.39 -9.05 92.02
C ASP A 40 35.22 -9.96 91.09
N ARG A 41 34.94 -9.95 89.78
CA ARG A 41 35.69 -10.66 88.72
C ARG A 41 36.75 -9.78 88.03
N ARG A 42 37.26 -8.75 88.69
CA ARG A 42 38.34 -7.88 88.15
C ARG A 42 39.73 -8.53 88.23
N ALA A 43 40.62 -8.12 87.30
CA ALA A 43 42.03 -8.52 87.24
C ALA A 43 42.20 -10.04 87.14
N GLY A 44 43.12 -10.64 87.90
CA GLY A 44 43.40 -12.08 87.86
C GLY A 44 42.26 -12.95 88.41
N ARG A 45 41.20 -12.35 88.95
CA ARG A 45 39.99 -13.05 89.43
C ARG A 45 38.90 -13.17 88.37
N CYS A 46 39.19 -12.83 87.12
CA CYS A 46 38.18 -12.86 86.09
C CYS A 46 37.70 -14.27 85.73
N ARG A 47 38.45 -15.34 86.05
CA ARG A 47 38.09 -16.76 85.76
C ARG A 47 37.62 -16.96 84.32
N CYS A 48 38.35 -16.38 83.40
CA CYS A 48 38.08 -16.52 81.97
C CYS A 48 39.33 -17.06 81.30
N ARG A 49 39.16 -17.85 80.25
CA ARG A 49 40.26 -18.37 79.44
C ARG A 49 40.13 -17.97 77.97
N CYS A 50 41.27 -17.94 77.30
CA CYS A 50 41.33 -17.69 75.87
C CYS A 50 40.84 -18.92 75.08
N PRO A 51 39.84 -18.79 74.19
CA PRO A 51 39.40 -19.90 73.36
C PRO A 51 40.46 -20.40 72.37
N ALA A 52 41.49 -19.59 72.07
CA ALA A 52 42.53 -19.94 71.09
C ALA A 52 43.71 -20.72 71.66
N CYS A 53 44.22 -20.29 72.81
CA CYS A 53 45.41 -20.89 73.44
C CYS A 53 45.13 -21.56 74.79
N GLY A 54 43.90 -21.46 75.30
CA GLY A 54 43.49 -22.05 76.58
C GLY A 54 44.03 -21.33 77.83
N ALA A 55 44.86 -20.30 77.67
CA ALA A 55 45.46 -19.59 78.80
C ALA A 55 44.41 -18.81 79.62
N SER A 56 44.56 -18.83 80.95
CA SER A 56 43.78 -17.96 81.84
C SER A 56 44.08 -16.50 81.57
N LEU A 57 43.03 -15.68 81.51
CA LEU A 57 43.08 -14.26 81.17
C LEU A 57 42.98 -13.38 82.42
N THR A 58 43.31 -12.10 82.25
CA THR A 58 43.14 -11.06 83.25
C THR A 58 42.16 -10.02 82.72
N GLY A 59 41.11 -9.71 83.48
CA GLY A 59 40.13 -8.67 83.12
C GLY A 59 40.63 -7.27 83.49
N VAL A 60 40.85 -6.42 82.49
CA VAL A 60 41.31 -5.02 82.66
C VAL A 60 40.13 -4.07 82.59
N ASN A 61 40.06 -3.11 83.51
CA ASN A 61 38.98 -2.11 83.60
C ASN A 61 37.56 -2.69 83.70
N VAL A 62 37.41 -3.92 84.21
CA VAL A 62 36.11 -4.57 84.46
C VAL A 62 35.25 -3.73 85.42
N ALA A 63 33.97 -3.56 85.08
CA ALA A 63 32.97 -2.81 85.84
C ALA A 63 33.38 -1.37 86.21
N ARG A 64 34.23 -0.72 85.40
CA ARG A 64 34.57 0.71 85.55
C ARG A 64 33.75 1.54 84.58
N GLU A 65 33.14 2.61 85.09
CA GLU A 65 32.39 3.58 84.28
C GLU A 65 33.33 4.57 83.59
N ASP A 66 34.40 5.00 84.26
CA ASP A 66 35.42 5.91 83.70
C ASP A 66 36.72 5.18 83.34
N TRP A 67 37.09 5.19 82.06
CA TRP A 67 38.34 4.58 81.58
C TRP A 67 38.96 5.33 80.40
N VAL A 68 40.30 5.32 80.34
CA VAL A 68 41.08 5.82 79.18
C VAL A 68 41.17 4.76 78.08
N ASN A 69 41.34 3.49 78.49
CA ASN A 69 41.32 2.33 77.60
C ASN A 69 40.13 1.45 77.95
N ARG A 70 39.37 1.05 76.94
CA ARG A 70 38.17 0.23 77.11
C ARG A 70 38.42 -1.06 77.89
N PRO A 71 37.42 -1.60 78.62
CA PRO A 71 37.52 -2.89 79.28
C PRO A 71 37.93 -3.98 78.28
N HIS A 72 38.89 -4.83 78.67
CA HIS A 72 39.43 -5.88 77.82
C HIS A 72 40.18 -6.98 78.57
N PHE A 73 40.22 -8.16 77.96
CA PHE A 73 40.97 -9.30 78.46
C PHE A 73 42.43 -9.20 78.02
N ARG A 74 43.32 -9.64 78.90
CA ARG A 74 44.77 -9.62 78.69
C ARG A 74 45.39 -10.96 79.02
N HIS A 75 46.29 -11.43 78.16
CA HIS A 75 47.10 -12.63 78.39
C HIS A 75 48.21 -12.37 79.41
N PRO A 76 48.64 -13.38 80.19
CA PRO A 76 49.78 -13.26 81.10
C PRO A 76 51.12 -13.02 80.38
N ASN A 77 51.29 -13.58 79.17
CA ASN A 77 52.49 -13.45 78.32
C ASN A 77 52.10 -12.95 76.91
N ASP A 78 52.98 -12.13 76.32
CA ASP A 78 52.66 -11.25 75.17
C ASP A 78 52.63 -11.92 73.78
N SER A 79 52.62 -13.25 73.71
CA SER A 79 52.74 -14.00 72.44
C SER A 79 51.38 -14.15 71.72
N GLY A 80 51.24 -13.53 70.54
CA GLY A 80 50.17 -13.84 69.56
C GLY A 80 48.81 -13.16 69.78
N LYS A 81 48.80 -11.85 70.10
CA LYS A 81 47.60 -11.09 70.50
C LYS A 81 46.45 -11.04 69.47
N THR A 82 46.78 -10.91 68.18
CA THR A 82 45.78 -10.61 67.14
C THR A 82 44.89 -11.83 66.86
N ASP A 83 45.48 -13.00 66.62
CA ASP A 83 44.75 -14.22 66.27
C ASP A 83 43.82 -14.70 67.38
N CYS A 84 44.26 -14.57 68.65
CA CYS A 84 43.46 -14.96 69.81
C CYS A 84 42.20 -14.08 69.95
N SER A 85 42.33 -12.79 69.69
CA SER A 85 41.22 -11.83 69.77
C SER A 85 40.17 -12.08 68.69
N VAL A 86 40.62 -12.41 67.47
CA VAL A 86 39.75 -12.75 66.33
C VAL A 86 38.99 -14.03 66.59
N LEU A 87 39.67 -15.08 67.08
CA LEU A 87 39.00 -16.35 67.37
C LEU A 87 37.97 -16.19 68.49
N ALA A 88 38.27 -15.41 69.53
CA ALA A 88 37.32 -15.16 70.61
C ALA A 88 36.05 -14.44 70.11
N ALA A 89 36.19 -13.45 69.23
CA ALA A 89 35.05 -12.79 68.61
C ALA A 89 34.25 -13.74 67.69
N ARG A 90 34.91 -14.65 66.97
CA ARG A 90 34.24 -15.67 66.15
C ARG A 90 33.42 -16.65 66.99
N VAL A 91 33.97 -17.14 68.11
CA VAL A 91 33.23 -18.03 69.02
C VAL A 91 32.03 -17.30 69.63
N ALA A 92 32.19 -16.03 70.01
CA ALA A 92 31.08 -15.20 70.48
C ALA A 92 30.00 -14.99 69.41
N ALA A 93 30.39 -14.74 68.16
CA ALA A 93 29.46 -14.59 67.04
C ALA A 93 28.64 -15.87 66.79
N LEU A 94 29.26 -17.06 66.90
CA LEU A 94 28.56 -18.34 66.79
C LEU A 94 27.58 -18.56 67.94
N GLU A 95 27.94 -18.16 69.16
CA GLU A 95 27.01 -18.23 70.30
C GLU A 95 25.83 -17.27 70.14
N LEU A 96 26.05 -16.08 69.60
CA LEU A 96 24.98 -15.14 69.27
C LEU A 96 24.06 -15.71 68.19
N LEU A 97 24.60 -16.37 67.16
CA LEU A 97 23.81 -17.08 66.15
C LEU A 97 22.97 -18.21 66.77
N ARG A 98 23.53 -18.95 67.73
CA ARG A 98 22.82 -20.02 68.45
C ARG A 98 21.70 -19.48 69.35
N THR A 99 21.94 -18.36 70.03
CA THR A 99 21.01 -17.82 71.05
C THR A 99 19.93 -16.89 70.48
N LYS A 100 20.30 -15.93 69.62
CA LYS A 100 19.34 -15.05 68.92
C LYS A 100 18.66 -15.77 67.75
N GLY A 101 19.32 -16.79 67.17
CA GLY A 101 18.68 -17.88 66.45
C GLY A 101 18.24 -17.60 65.01
N ILE A 102 18.28 -16.38 64.46
CA ILE A 102 17.80 -16.11 63.08
C ILE A 102 18.92 -15.54 62.22
N LEU A 103 19.16 -16.17 61.07
CA LEU A 103 20.11 -15.76 60.03
C LEU A 103 19.39 -15.54 58.71
N VAL A 104 19.80 -14.52 57.95
CA VAL A 104 19.36 -14.33 56.56
C VAL A 104 20.42 -14.95 55.66
N LEU A 105 20.06 -16.01 54.92
CA LEU A 105 20.90 -16.59 53.90
C LEU A 105 20.85 -15.75 52.62
N PRO A 106 21.98 -15.59 51.90
CA PRO A 106 22.00 -14.84 50.66
C PRO A 106 21.18 -15.54 49.56
N GLY A 107 20.73 -14.78 48.56
CA GLY A 107 20.11 -15.35 47.36
C GLY A 107 21.15 -16.09 46.52
N ARG A 108 20.69 -16.98 45.64
CA ARG A 108 21.56 -17.76 44.76
C ARG A 108 21.09 -17.65 43.32
N ARG A 109 21.92 -17.04 42.46
CA ARG A 109 21.71 -17.00 41.01
C ARG A 109 22.66 -17.94 40.29
N VAL A 110 22.14 -18.73 39.36
CA VAL A 110 22.90 -19.61 38.46
C VAL A 110 22.54 -19.26 37.03
N SER A 111 23.56 -19.13 36.17
CA SER A 111 23.39 -18.93 34.73
C SER A 111 23.92 -20.12 33.94
N ARG A 112 23.29 -20.41 32.81
CA ARG A 112 23.72 -21.41 31.82
C ARG A 112 23.64 -20.83 30.42
N HIS A 113 24.49 -21.32 29.53
CA HIS A 113 24.56 -20.91 28.13
C HIS A 113 24.27 -22.11 27.25
N PHE A 114 23.51 -21.90 26.19
CA PHE A 114 23.22 -22.87 25.15
C PHE A 114 23.56 -22.27 23.79
N ARG A 115 24.33 -22.98 22.99
CA ARG A 115 24.73 -22.53 21.65
C ARG A 115 23.74 -23.02 20.61
N GLY A 116 23.03 -22.09 19.96
CA GLY A 116 22.02 -22.39 18.94
C GLY A 116 22.59 -22.78 17.57
N LEU A 117 21.71 -23.14 16.63
CA LEU A 117 22.04 -23.59 15.27
C LEU A 117 22.76 -22.53 14.43
N SER A 118 22.49 -21.24 14.69
CA SER A 118 23.19 -20.10 14.10
C SER A 118 24.60 -19.87 14.67
N GLY A 119 24.95 -20.57 15.75
CA GLY A 119 26.16 -20.36 16.53
C GLY A 119 26.05 -19.29 17.61
N ALA A 120 24.89 -18.62 17.76
CA ALA A 120 24.63 -17.64 18.81
C ALA A 120 24.44 -18.29 20.19
N ASP A 121 24.85 -17.58 21.24
CA ASP A 121 24.70 -18.05 22.63
C ASP A 121 23.41 -17.53 23.25
N HIS A 122 22.59 -18.45 23.75
CA HIS A 122 21.36 -18.19 24.47
C HIS A 122 21.61 -18.43 25.95
N THR A 123 21.35 -17.42 26.78
CA THR A 123 21.59 -17.50 28.23
C THR A 123 20.28 -17.66 28.97
N GLY A 124 20.21 -18.59 29.92
CA GLY A 124 19.13 -18.70 30.90
C GLY A 124 19.68 -18.46 32.31
N SER A 125 18.86 -17.93 33.21
CA SER A 125 19.29 -17.68 34.59
C SER A 125 18.17 -17.95 35.58
N ALA A 126 18.46 -18.82 36.54
CA ALA A 126 17.57 -19.16 37.63
C ALA A 126 18.07 -18.56 38.94
N GLU A 127 17.15 -18.13 39.78
CA GLU A 127 17.46 -17.45 41.04
C GLU A 127 16.62 -18.01 42.18
N LEU A 128 17.27 -18.27 43.31
CA LEU A 128 16.64 -18.45 44.60
C LEU A 128 16.73 -17.13 45.38
N PRO A 129 15.60 -16.65 45.93
CA PRO A 129 15.60 -15.45 46.76
C PRO A 129 16.34 -15.70 48.07
N ARG A 130 16.65 -14.61 48.78
CA ARG A 130 17.17 -14.67 50.16
C ARG A 130 16.19 -15.41 51.06
N GLU A 131 16.72 -16.18 52.01
CA GLU A 131 15.93 -17.01 52.92
C GLU A 131 16.20 -16.62 54.38
N ARG A 132 15.16 -16.36 55.17
CA ARG A 132 15.29 -16.18 56.63
C ARG A 132 15.18 -17.55 57.29
N VAL A 133 16.25 -17.99 57.94
CA VAL A 133 16.33 -19.32 58.57
C VAL A 133 16.66 -19.22 60.05
N ARG A 134 16.14 -20.17 60.83
CA ARG A 134 16.54 -20.32 62.22
C ARG A 134 17.78 -21.22 62.32
N VAL A 135 18.77 -20.80 63.09
CA VAL A 135 19.96 -21.58 63.45
C VAL A 135 19.63 -22.37 64.70
N LYS A 136 19.65 -23.69 64.59
CA LYS A 136 19.42 -24.63 65.70
C LYS A 136 20.71 -24.83 66.51
N ASP A 137 21.84 -24.93 65.82
CA ASP A 137 23.14 -25.11 66.45
C ASP A 137 24.27 -24.55 65.58
N ALA A 138 25.40 -24.23 66.20
CA ALA A 138 26.57 -23.66 65.55
C ALA A 138 27.85 -24.21 66.19
N VAL A 139 28.71 -24.84 65.39
CA VAL A 139 29.93 -25.49 65.87
C VAL A 139 31.12 -24.97 65.08
N LEU A 140 32.14 -24.47 65.80
CA LEU A 140 33.42 -24.12 65.18
C LEU A 140 34.17 -25.40 64.82
N ILE A 141 34.58 -25.54 63.55
CA ILE A 141 35.37 -26.70 63.08
C ILE A 141 36.85 -26.41 63.27
N ASP A 142 37.30 -25.23 62.82
CA ASP A 142 38.68 -24.79 62.91
C ASP A 142 38.75 -23.26 63.06
N ARG A 143 39.94 -22.67 62.95
CA ARG A 143 40.15 -21.24 63.15
C ARG A 143 39.34 -20.36 62.19
N ALA A 144 38.95 -20.84 61.02
CA ALA A 144 38.27 -20.08 59.97
C ALA A 144 36.91 -20.67 59.55
N ARG A 145 36.58 -21.92 59.92
CA ARG A 145 35.36 -22.59 59.45
C ARG A 145 34.42 -22.92 60.61
N ALA A 146 33.14 -22.69 60.40
CA ALA A 146 32.07 -23.06 61.32
C ALA A 146 30.95 -23.79 60.59
N LYS A 147 30.36 -24.79 61.23
CA LYS A 147 29.17 -25.51 60.75
C LYS A 147 27.94 -24.96 61.45
N LEU A 148 26.97 -24.49 60.67
CA LEU A 148 25.65 -24.13 61.15
C LEU A 148 24.68 -25.28 60.85
N ILE A 149 23.89 -25.66 61.85
CA ILE A 149 22.77 -26.58 61.71
C ILE A 149 21.50 -25.74 61.75
N LEU A 150 20.77 -25.70 60.64
CA LEU A 150 19.54 -24.93 60.49
C LEU A 150 18.32 -25.75 60.95
N ASP A 151 17.21 -25.06 61.20
CA ASP A 151 15.90 -25.71 61.35
C ASP A 151 15.59 -26.57 60.11
N GLY A 152 15.09 -27.79 60.36
CA GLY A 152 14.90 -28.82 59.33
C GLY A 152 16.14 -29.68 59.05
N GLY A 153 17.25 -29.47 59.77
CA GLY A 153 18.43 -30.35 59.72
C GLY A 153 19.40 -30.07 58.56
N ARG A 154 19.19 -28.97 57.81
CA ARG A 154 20.13 -28.52 56.77
C ARG A 154 21.44 -28.07 57.41
N GLU A 155 22.55 -28.45 56.80
CA GLU A 155 23.89 -28.08 57.26
C GLU A 155 24.51 -27.07 56.30
N VAL A 156 25.01 -25.95 56.86
CA VAL A 156 25.72 -24.92 56.11
C VAL A 156 27.11 -24.76 56.69
N LEU A 157 28.12 -24.85 55.84
CA LEU A 157 29.49 -24.49 56.18
C LEU A 157 29.64 -22.97 55.99
N VAL A 158 30.06 -22.28 57.04
CA VAL A 158 30.39 -20.86 56.98
C VAL A 158 31.89 -20.70 57.11
N ILE A 159 32.46 -20.02 56.14
CA ILE A 159 33.87 -19.66 56.12
C ILE A 159 33.99 -18.21 56.58
N LEU A 160 34.70 -18.02 57.68
CA LEU A 160 34.98 -16.74 58.33
C LEU A 160 36.40 -16.29 57.91
N THR A 161 36.59 -15.77 56.69
CA THR A 161 37.91 -15.34 56.17
C THR A 161 38.16 -13.84 56.32
N GLY A 162 39.44 -13.43 56.39
CA GLY A 162 39.86 -12.03 56.36
C GLY A 162 40.57 -11.61 55.07
N GLU A 163 40.93 -12.58 54.21
CA GLU A 163 41.45 -12.40 52.86
C GLU A 163 40.99 -13.59 51.99
N THR A 164 40.59 -13.27 50.76
CA THR A 164 39.85 -14.15 49.85
C THR A 164 40.78 -15.12 49.12
N THR A 165 41.13 -16.25 49.74
CA THR A 165 41.55 -17.43 48.98
C THR A 165 41.33 -18.70 49.78
N LEU A 166 40.30 -19.46 49.42
CA LEU A 166 40.19 -20.86 49.79
C LEU A 166 39.94 -21.69 48.54
N THR A 167 41.03 -22.26 48.04
CA THR A 167 41.06 -23.45 47.20
C THR A 167 41.08 -24.64 48.15
N ASP A 168 39.93 -25.23 48.44
CA ASP A 168 39.81 -26.68 48.70
C ASP A 168 38.34 -27.05 48.84
N THR A 169 37.84 -27.75 47.82
CA THR A 169 36.57 -28.46 47.85
C THR A 169 36.66 -29.65 48.81
N PRO A 170 35.68 -29.91 49.69
CA PRO A 170 35.71 -31.09 50.55
C PRO A 170 35.66 -32.38 49.72
N GLU A 171 36.57 -33.31 50.02
CA GLU A 171 36.48 -34.69 49.52
C GLU A 171 35.26 -35.40 50.14
N GLY A 172 34.43 -36.01 49.29
CA GLY A 172 33.42 -37.00 49.71
C GLY A 172 31.95 -36.57 49.60
N GLY A 173 31.40 -36.68 48.38
CA GLY A 173 30.04 -37.19 48.10
C GLY A 173 28.78 -36.44 48.54
N LYS A 174 28.83 -35.53 49.52
CA LYS A 174 27.68 -34.67 49.89
C LYS A 174 28.03 -33.21 49.62
N VAL A 175 27.22 -32.55 48.78
CA VAL A 175 27.29 -31.09 48.58
C VAL A 175 26.86 -30.41 49.87
N VAL A 176 27.83 -30.09 50.73
CA VAL A 176 27.59 -29.21 51.89
C VAL A 176 27.58 -27.78 51.36
N ALA A 177 26.45 -27.09 51.52
CA ALA A 177 26.36 -25.71 51.05
C ALA A 177 27.30 -24.82 51.86
N THR A 178 28.06 -23.99 51.17
CA THR A 178 29.14 -23.21 51.75
C THR A 178 28.92 -21.73 51.49
N ILE A 179 28.94 -20.92 52.56
CA ILE A 179 28.85 -19.46 52.50
C ILE A 179 30.19 -18.90 52.96
N SER A 180 30.79 -18.01 52.16
CA SER A 180 31.86 -17.17 52.66
C SER A 180 31.30 -15.89 53.26
N MET A 181 31.79 -15.60 54.46
CA MET A 181 31.50 -14.41 55.23
C MET A 181 32.84 -13.73 55.53
N ASP A 182 33.09 -12.58 54.92
CA ASP A 182 34.33 -11.85 55.13
C ASP A 182 34.28 -11.06 56.44
N PHE A 183 35.19 -11.39 57.34
CA PHE A 183 35.44 -10.68 58.58
C PHE A 183 36.88 -10.16 58.58
N SER A 184 37.06 -8.84 58.52
CA SER A 184 38.37 -8.26 58.77
C SER A 184 38.76 -8.52 60.23
N ALA A 185 39.94 -9.11 60.43
CA ALA A 185 40.49 -9.45 61.74
C ALA A 185 40.56 -8.25 62.71
N GLU A 186 40.62 -7.04 62.16
CA GLU A 186 40.81 -5.79 62.90
C GLU A 186 39.50 -5.20 63.46
N GLU A 187 38.33 -5.59 62.94
CA GLU A 187 37.02 -4.98 63.31
C GLU A 187 36.29 -5.75 64.43
N LEU A 188 36.37 -7.07 64.46
CA LEU A 188 35.52 -7.91 65.33
C LEU A 188 35.93 -7.93 66.81
N ALA A 189 37.23 -7.87 67.08
CA ALA A 189 37.81 -8.16 68.40
C ALA A 189 37.25 -7.27 69.54
N GLY A 190 36.85 -6.05 69.19
CA GLY A 190 36.33 -5.04 70.10
C GLY A 190 34.82 -4.81 70.00
N MET A 191 34.03 -5.58 69.26
CA MET A 191 32.59 -5.28 69.18
C MET A 191 31.85 -5.63 70.49
N THR A 192 30.87 -4.81 70.85
CA THR A 192 29.84 -5.16 71.85
C THR A 192 28.95 -6.29 71.34
N PRO A 193 28.13 -6.95 72.19
CA PRO A 193 27.21 -7.99 71.74
C PRO A 193 26.23 -7.54 70.63
N ASP A 194 25.73 -6.30 70.69
CA ASP A 194 24.79 -5.79 69.68
C ASP A 194 25.49 -5.36 68.39
N GLU A 195 26.65 -4.69 68.48
CA GLU A 195 27.47 -4.39 67.30
C GLU A 195 27.95 -5.66 66.57
N LEU A 196 28.34 -6.69 67.32
CA LEU A 196 28.75 -7.97 66.78
C LEU A 196 27.56 -8.66 66.09
N TRP A 197 26.36 -8.57 66.68
CA TRP A 197 25.14 -9.11 66.10
C TRP A 197 24.74 -8.40 64.80
N ASP A 198 24.70 -7.07 64.80
CA ASP A 198 24.36 -6.27 63.61
C ASP A 198 25.34 -6.55 62.47
N LYS A 199 26.64 -6.69 62.79
CA LYS A 199 27.66 -7.05 61.80
C LYS A 199 27.45 -8.46 61.22
N VAL A 200 27.11 -9.44 62.05
CA VAL A 200 26.82 -10.82 61.61
C VAL A 200 25.57 -10.85 60.69
N GLN A 201 24.52 -10.08 61.01
CA GLN A 201 23.35 -9.98 60.14
C GLN A 201 23.67 -9.33 58.80
N LEU A 202 24.42 -8.23 58.80
CA LEU A 202 24.82 -7.51 57.59
C LEU A 202 25.63 -8.40 56.63
N ILE A 203 26.52 -9.24 57.18
CA ILE A 203 27.31 -10.18 56.38
C ILE A 203 26.47 -11.39 55.93
N GLY A 204 25.45 -11.81 56.69
CA GLY A 204 24.46 -12.79 56.18
C GLY A 204 23.77 -12.29 54.91
N GLU A 205 23.45 -10.99 54.86
CA GLU A 205 22.85 -10.34 53.69
C GLU A 205 23.84 -10.12 52.53
N ALA A 206 25.10 -9.82 52.84
CA ALA A 206 26.17 -9.53 51.88
C ALA A 206 27.03 -10.75 51.48
N GLY A 207 26.83 -11.90 52.12
CA GLY A 207 27.58 -13.11 51.91
C GLY A 207 27.34 -13.70 50.52
N CYS A 208 28.30 -14.49 50.04
CA CYS A 208 28.17 -15.19 48.77
C CYS A 208 28.25 -16.71 48.97
N TRP A 209 27.40 -17.43 48.24
CA TRP A 209 27.46 -18.88 48.17
C TRP A 209 28.69 -19.30 47.34
N LEU A 210 29.55 -20.13 47.92
CA LEU A 210 30.58 -20.86 47.19
C LEU A 210 30.02 -22.15 46.58
N SER A 211 29.09 -22.80 47.29
CA SER A 211 28.34 -23.97 46.81
C SER A 211 26.96 -23.99 47.47
N HIS A 212 25.94 -24.49 46.76
CA HIS A 212 24.57 -24.60 47.28
C HIS A 212 23.92 -25.94 46.88
N TRP A 213 23.15 -26.55 47.78
CA TRP A 213 22.48 -27.85 47.54
C TRP A 213 21.49 -27.80 46.35
N GLY A 214 20.97 -26.61 46.05
CA GLY A 214 20.06 -26.37 44.92
C GLY A 214 20.75 -26.05 43.59
N ASP A 215 22.09 -26.02 43.52
CA ASP A 215 22.81 -25.62 42.29
C ASP A 215 22.51 -26.53 41.09
N ALA A 216 22.27 -27.83 41.32
CA ALA A 216 21.88 -28.75 40.27
C ALA A 216 20.50 -28.40 39.69
N ALA A 217 19.47 -28.29 40.53
CA ALA A 217 18.11 -27.93 40.11
C ALA A 217 18.03 -26.53 39.49
N LEU A 218 18.75 -25.55 40.05
CA LEU A 218 18.88 -24.21 39.46
C LEU A 218 19.57 -24.27 38.09
N GLY A 219 20.58 -25.13 37.95
CA GLY A 219 21.27 -25.37 36.69
C GLY A 219 20.33 -25.92 35.62
N GLU A 220 19.54 -26.95 35.94
CA GLU A 220 18.53 -27.53 35.06
C GLU A 220 17.48 -26.48 34.62
N LEU A 221 17.01 -25.65 35.55
CA LEU A 221 16.05 -24.59 35.24
C LEU A 221 16.67 -23.51 34.34
N ALA A 222 17.91 -23.10 34.61
CA ALA A 222 18.63 -22.13 33.78
C ALA A 222 18.91 -22.68 32.37
N GLU A 223 19.22 -23.98 32.25
CA GLU A 223 19.41 -24.64 30.97
C GLU A 223 18.10 -24.75 30.18
N ALA A 224 17.01 -25.16 30.82
CA ALA A 224 15.68 -25.18 30.21
C ALA A 224 15.25 -23.80 29.71
N GLN A 225 15.56 -22.73 30.45
CA GLN A 225 15.32 -21.36 29.99
C GLN A 225 16.19 -20.97 28.79
N ALA A 226 17.46 -21.37 28.76
CA ALA A 226 18.37 -21.11 27.64
C ALA A 226 17.89 -21.81 26.37
N LEU A 227 17.50 -23.09 26.48
CA LEU A 227 16.92 -23.89 25.39
C LEU A 227 15.62 -23.25 24.87
N LYS A 228 14.69 -22.89 25.76
CA LYS A 228 13.43 -22.24 25.37
C LYS A 228 13.65 -20.91 24.66
N ARG A 229 14.67 -20.14 25.04
CA ARG A 229 15.05 -18.91 24.33
C ARG A 229 15.57 -19.21 22.92
N ALA A 230 16.39 -20.24 22.76
CA ALA A 230 16.87 -20.68 21.46
C ALA A 230 15.70 -21.14 20.56
N GLU A 231 14.72 -21.88 21.11
CA GLU A 231 13.51 -22.28 20.38
C GLU A 231 12.66 -21.08 19.94
N LEU A 232 12.42 -20.12 20.84
CA LEU A 232 11.68 -18.90 20.51
C LEU A 232 12.39 -18.05 19.46
N ALA A 233 13.71 -18.08 19.43
CA ALA A 233 14.54 -17.44 18.41
C ALA A 233 14.66 -18.24 17.10
N LEU A 234 13.94 -19.38 16.99
CA LEU A 234 14.02 -20.31 15.85
C LEU A 234 15.45 -20.76 15.57
N ASP A 235 16.23 -20.88 16.63
CA ASP A 235 17.64 -21.23 16.64
C ASP A 235 17.90 -22.59 17.32
N TRP A 236 16.81 -23.29 17.65
CA TRP A 236 16.77 -24.66 18.13
C TRP A 236 15.45 -25.30 17.75
N TRP A 237 15.42 -26.64 17.72
CA TRP A 237 14.22 -27.42 17.48
C TRP A 237 14.03 -28.47 18.57
N SER A 238 12.85 -28.46 19.17
CA SER A 238 12.47 -29.35 20.28
C SER A 238 11.85 -30.68 19.82
N GLY A 239 11.74 -30.92 18.50
CA GLY A 239 11.27 -32.20 17.96
C GLY A 239 12.33 -33.30 18.08
N SER A 240 12.03 -34.48 17.53
CA SER A 240 12.94 -35.63 17.60
C SER A 240 14.32 -35.27 17.03
N ASN A 241 15.41 -35.57 17.76
CA ASN A 241 16.79 -35.37 17.31
C ASN A 241 17.09 -36.10 15.97
N ASP A 242 16.32 -37.14 15.64
CA ASP A 242 16.48 -37.88 14.38
C ASP A 242 16.00 -37.10 13.15
N GLU A 243 15.19 -36.04 13.31
CA GLU A 243 14.63 -35.27 12.19
C GLU A 243 15.69 -34.49 11.38
N PHE A 244 16.87 -34.23 11.96
CA PHE A 244 17.96 -33.52 11.28
C PHE A 244 19.28 -34.29 11.24
N ALA A 245 19.25 -35.59 11.54
CA ALA A 245 20.46 -36.43 11.55
C ALA A 245 21.19 -36.37 10.18
N ASP A 246 20.42 -36.40 9.09
CA ASP A 246 20.94 -36.36 7.71
C ASP A 246 21.13 -34.94 7.15
N VAL A 247 20.78 -33.89 7.92
CA VAL A 247 20.88 -32.49 7.46
C VAL A 247 22.23 -31.89 7.89
N PRO A 248 23.04 -31.37 6.94
CA PRO A 248 24.29 -30.67 7.26
C PRO A 248 24.07 -29.55 8.26
N SER A 249 25.01 -29.36 9.20
CA SER A 249 24.84 -28.41 10.29
C SER A 249 24.56 -26.98 9.83
N GLU A 250 25.11 -26.56 8.68
CA GLU A 250 24.89 -25.21 8.16
C GLU A 250 23.45 -24.97 7.67
N LEU A 251 22.71 -26.03 7.31
CA LEU A 251 21.36 -25.97 6.76
C LEU A 251 20.25 -26.24 7.78
N ARG A 252 20.62 -26.65 9.01
CA ARG A 252 19.64 -27.02 10.05
C ARG A 252 18.74 -25.86 10.42
N ARG A 253 19.29 -24.65 10.59
CA ARG A 253 18.49 -23.46 10.91
C ARG A 253 17.51 -23.13 9.78
N GLU A 254 17.92 -23.25 8.53
CA GLU A 254 17.03 -23.04 7.38
C GLU A 254 15.88 -24.05 7.39
N THR A 255 16.18 -25.31 7.70
CA THR A 255 15.19 -26.37 7.80
C THR A 255 14.17 -26.05 8.90
N VAL A 256 14.62 -25.56 10.06
CA VAL A 256 13.72 -25.10 11.14
C VAL A 256 12.81 -23.97 10.67
N LEU A 257 13.33 -22.98 9.93
CA LEU A 257 12.52 -21.89 9.37
C LEU A 257 11.47 -22.42 8.39
N HIS A 258 11.83 -23.34 7.48
CA HIS A 258 10.87 -23.96 6.56
C HIS A 258 9.74 -24.68 7.31
N LEU A 259 10.09 -25.51 8.29
CA LEU A 259 9.12 -26.27 9.08
C LEU A 259 8.18 -25.34 9.87
N GLU A 260 8.72 -24.27 10.46
CA GLU A 260 7.90 -23.34 11.22
C GLU A 260 6.96 -22.53 10.32
N VAL A 261 7.41 -22.07 9.14
CA VAL A 261 6.51 -21.42 8.17
C VAL A 261 5.38 -22.35 7.75
N LYS A 262 5.68 -23.61 7.47
CA LYS A 262 4.67 -24.65 7.13
C LYS A 262 3.64 -24.80 8.25
N ARG A 263 4.08 -24.93 9.50
CA ARG A 263 3.20 -25.01 10.68
C ARG A 263 2.35 -23.76 10.86
N ILE A 264 2.93 -22.57 10.68
CA ILE A 264 2.19 -21.31 10.78
C ILE A 264 1.05 -21.26 9.76
N ILE A 265 1.32 -21.62 8.50
CA ILE A 265 0.33 -21.60 7.42
C ILE A 265 -0.78 -22.64 7.68
N GLU A 266 -0.40 -23.87 8.05
CA GLU A 266 -1.33 -24.95 8.37
C GLU A 266 -2.27 -24.58 9.52
N ALA A 267 -1.73 -23.98 10.60
CA ALA A 267 -2.51 -23.59 11.77
C ALA A 267 -3.38 -22.35 11.53
N ALA A 268 -2.90 -21.37 10.77
CA ALA A 268 -3.60 -20.09 10.60
C ALA A 268 -4.69 -20.11 9.54
N GLN A 269 -4.57 -20.98 8.52
CA GLN A 269 -5.55 -21.12 7.43
C GLN A 269 -5.87 -19.79 6.72
N THR A 270 -4.92 -18.86 6.72
CA THR A 270 -5.03 -17.56 6.05
C THR A 270 -3.64 -17.06 5.67
N ILE A 271 -3.55 -16.26 4.61
CA ILE A 271 -2.31 -15.58 4.24
C ILE A 271 -2.58 -14.26 3.52
N MET A 272 -1.84 -13.21 3.89
CA MET A 272 -1.78 -11.98 3.12
C MET A 272 -0.92 -12.17 1.87
N VAL A 273 -1.46 -11.81 0.70
CA VAL A 273 -0.76 -11.86 -0.58
C VAL A 273 -0.49 -10.47 -1.15
N PRO A 274 0.59 -10.27 -1.93
CA PRO A 274 0.91 -8.98 -2.53
C PRO A 274 0.02 -8.65 -3.74
N ASP A 275 -0.01 -7.39 -4.11
CA ASP A 275 -0.58 -6.92 -5.38
C ASP A 275 -0.02 -7.69 -6.57
N ARG A 276 -0.87 -7.93 -7.57
CA ARG A 276 -0.48 -8.50 -8.87
C ARG A 276 -0.81 -7.52 -9.99
N THR A 277 0.22 -7.01 -10.66
CA THR A 277 0.04 -6.22 -11.89
C THR A 277 0.17 -7.11 -13.11
N VAL A 278 -0.86 -7.10 -13.96
CA VAL A 278 -0.95 -7.84 -15.21
C VAL A 278 -0.96 -6.85 -16.37
N THR A 279 -0.14 -7.11 -17.39
CA THR A 279 -0.02 -6.27 -18.59
C THR A 279 -0.37 -7.08 -19.83
N ALA A 280 -1.06 -6.49 -20.80
CA ALA A 280 -1.35 -7.13 -22.08
C ALA A 280 -0.53 -6.48 -23.20
N THR A 281 0.27 -7.27 -23.93
CA THR A 281 0.97 -6.79 -25.12
C THR A 281 0.02 -6.80 -26.30
N LEU A 282 -0.36 -5.61 -26.79
CA LEU A 282 -1.24 -5.47 -27.93
C LEU A 282 -0.46 -5.43 -29.25
N THR A 283 -1.05 -5.93 -30.33
CA THR A 283 -0.49 -5.93 -31.69
C THR A 283 -0.51 -4.55 -32.36
N ARG A 284 -0.24 -3.46 -31.62
CA ARG A 284 -0.21 -2.09 -32.14
C ARG A 284 1.20 -1.54 -32.32
N THR A 285 1.29 -0.45 -33.07
CA THR A 285 2.47 0.40 -33.27
C THR A 285 3.25 0.62 -31.97
N ARG A 286 4.59 0.58 -32.04
CA ARG A 286 5.58 0.62 -30.91
C ARG A 286 5.39 1.70 -29.82
N PHE A 287 4.47 2.64 -29.97
CA PHE A 287 4.29 3.82 -29.11
C PHE A 287 2.95 3.88 -28.36
N ALA A 288 2.09 2.87 -28.46
CA ALA A 288 0.84 2.83 -27.69
C ALA A 288 1.10 2.45 -26.21
N PRO A 289 0.41 3.08 -25.23
CA PRO A 289 0.51 2.68 -23.83
C PRO A 289 0.02 1.23 -23.64
N VAL A 290 0.78 0.44 -22.89
CA VAL A 290 0.45 -0.96 -22.60
C VAL A 290 -0.71 -1.00 -21.58
N PRO A 291 -1.85 -1.63 -21.90
CA PRO A 291 -2.92 -1.84 -20.94
C PRO A 291 -2.40 -2.63 -19.74
N ARG A 292 -2.73 -2.15 -18.54
CA ARG A 292 -2.36 -2.79 -17.29
C ARG A 292 -3.53 -2.82 -16.33
N ARG A 293 -3.62 -3.90 -15.56
CA ARG A 293 -4.56 -4.05 -14.45
C ARG A 293 -3.81 -4.49 -13.21
N THR A 294 -4.06 -3.80 -12.10
CA THR A 294 -3.53 -4.19 -10.79
C THR A 294 -4.63 -4.82 -9.98
N ILE A 295 -4.38 -6.05 -9.53
CA ILE A 295 -5.20 -6.79 -8.58
C ILE A 295 -4.62 -6.48 -7.21
N PRO A 296 -5.38 -5.87 -6.29
CA PRO A 296 -4.88 -5.52 -4.97
C PRO A 296 -4.61 -6.78 -4.16
N GLY A 297 -3.58 -6.73 -3.31
CA GLY A 297 -3.30 -7.74 -2.32
C GLY A 297 -4.41 -7.83 -1.28
N GLU A 298 -4.62 -9.03 -0.73
CA GLU A 298 -5.65 -9.30 0.26
C GLU A 298 -5.28 -10.48 1.15
N HIS A 299 -6.05 -10.67 2.22
CA HIS A 299 -6.02 -11.91 3.00
C HIS A 299 -6.82 -12.99 2.26
N LEU A 300 -6.14 -14.05 1.85
CA LEU A 300 -6.77 -15.26 1.34
C LEU A 300 -7.16 -16.16 2.49
N SER A 301 -8.36 -16.75 2.44
CA SER A 301 -8.73 -17.90 3.26
C SER A 301 -8.16 -19.16 2.62
N ILE A 302 -7.49 -20.00 3.41
CA ILE A 302 -6.83 -21.21 2.94
C ILE A 302 -7.49 -22.44 3.57
N THR A 303 -7.79 -23.45 2.77
CA THR A 303 -8.29 -24.76 3.21
C THR A 303 -7.50 -25.88 2.56
N ASN A 304 -7.74 -27.14 3.00
CA ASN A 304 -7.08 -28.33 2.47
C ASN A 304 -5.54 -28.23 2.44
N VAL A 305 -4.94 -27.69 3.51
CA VAL A 305 -3.48 -27.56 3.62
C VAL A 305 -2.83 -28.94 3.63
N ARG A 306 -1.85 -29.12 2.75
CA ARG A 306 -1.08 -30.36 2.57
C ARG A 306 0.40 -29.98 2.45
N LEU A 307 1.19 -30.40 3.44
CA LEU A 307 2.62 -30.12 3.49
C LEU A 307 3.39 -31.15 2.64
N GLU A 308 4.34 -30.66 1.83
CA GLU A 308 5.29 -31.48 1.06
C GLU A 308 4.65 -32.62 0.24
N ARG A 309 3.44 -32.40 -0.30
CA ARG A 309 2.76 -33.40 -1.12
C ARG A 309 3.17 -33.27 -2.60
N PRO A 310 3.57 -34.37 -3.26
CA PRO A 310 3.84 -34.35 -4.68
C PRO A 310 2.65 -33.89 -5.51
N ILE A 311 2.88 -32.98 -6.45
CA ILE A 311 1.94 -32.61 -7.50
C ILE A 311 2.62 -32.68 -8.87
N ALA A 312 2.16 -33.61 -9.69
CA ALA A 312 2.81 -34.00 -10.95
C ALA A 312 4.31 -34.33 -10.76
N ARG A 313 5.22 -33.42 -11.17
CA ARG A 313 6.68 -33.61 -11.12
C ARG A 313 7.38 -32.62 -10.18
N THR A 314 6.68 -32.07 -9.20
CA THR A 314 7.24 -31.12 -8.22
C THR A 314 6.61 -31.33 -6.85
N VAL A 315 7.32 -30.96 -5.79
CA VAL A 315 6.84 -31.00 -4.40
C VAL A 315 6.95 -29.58 -3.84
N PRO A 316 5.85 -28.82 -3.79
CA PRO A 316 5.85 -27.51 -3.13
C PRO A 316 5.89 -27.67 -1.61
N ASP A 317 6.40 -26.66 -0.90
CA ASP A 317 6.43 -26.65 0.57
C ASP A 317 5.02 -26.77 1.17
N VAL A 318 4.07 -26.03 0.61
CA VAL A 318 2.65 -26.10 0.98
C VAL A 318 1.79 -26.16 -0.28
N LEU A 319 0.81 -27.07 -0.28
CA LEU A 319 -0.24 -27.15 -1.29
C LEU A 319 -1.60 -27.00 -0.59
N CYS A 320 -2.48 -26.16 -1.14
CA CYS A 320 -3.76 -25.86 -0.51
C CYS A 320 -4.76 -25.30 -1.52
N THR A 321 -5.98 -25.04 -1.06
CA THR A 321 -7.00 -24.29 -1.78
C THR A 321 -7.10 -22.90 -1.16
N ALA A 322 -7.10 -21.85 -1.97
CA ALA A 322 -7.26 -20.47 -1.48
C ALA A 322 -8.47 -19.77 -2.10
N LEU A 323 -9.10 -18.89 -1.32
CA LEU A 323 -10.22 -18.06 -1.75
C LEU A 323 -10.00 -16.61 -1.32
N GLY A 324 -10.15 -15.70 -2.27
CA GLY A 324 -10.09 -14.25 -2.05
C GLY A 324 -11.20 -13.52 -2.81
N ARG A 325 -11.47 -12.28 -2.42
CA ARG A 325 -12.45 -11.41 -3.08
C ARG A 325 -11.95 -10.96 -4.44
N PHE A 326 -10.67 -10.62 -4.54
CA PHE A 326 -10.04 -10.09 -5.76
C PHE A 326 -9.34 -11.18 -6.57
N HIS A 327 -8.73 -12.15 -5.91
CA HIS A 327 -8.04 -13.27 -6.56
C HIS A 327 -8.96 -14.45 -6.92
N GLY A 328 -10.18 -14.48 -6.36
CA GLY A 328 -11.14 -15.55 -6.57
C GLY A 328 -10.68 -16.88 -5.99
N HIS A 329 -11.15 -17.98 -6.58
CA HIS A 329 -10.81 -19.33 -6.15
C HIS A 329 -9.51 -19.84 -6.81
N LEU A 330 -8.52 -20.18 -6.00
CA LEU A 330 -7.21 -20.68 -6.40
C LEU A 330 -7.05 -22.13 -5.93
N ASP A 331 -7.24 -23.07 -6.84
CA ASP A 331 -7.04 -24.50 -6.58
C ASP A 331 -6.42 -25.17 -7.82
N PRO A 332 -5.25 -25.82 -7.69
CA PRO A 332 -4.37 -25.83 -6.53
C PRO A 332 -3.62 -24.49 -6.34
N PHE A 333 -3.47 -24.06 -5.08
CA PHE A 333 -2.61 -22.95 -4.67
C PHE A 333 -1.37 -23.48 -3.93
N ALA A 334 -0.18 -23.17 -4.45
CA ALA A 334 1.08 -23.55 -3.83
C ALA A 334 1.75 -22.37 -3.12
N ILE A 335 2.46 -22.65 -2.04
CA ILE A 335 3.36 -21.72 -1.37
C ILE A 335 4.74 -22.38 -1.29
N GLU A 336 5.76 -21.64 -1.69
CA GLU A 336 7.17 -22.02 -1.59
C GLU A 336 7.87 -21.06 -0.63
N VAL A 337 8.76 -21.59 0.21
CA VAL A 337 9.57 -20.81 1.15
C VAL A 337 11.00 -20.77 0.63
N THR A 338 11.63 -19.60 0.66
CA THR A 338 13.03 -19.43 0.24
C THR A 338 13.81 -18.87 1.42
N VAL A 339 14.90 -19.53 1.85
CA VAL A 339 15.77 -19.04 2.94
C VAL A 339 17.13 -18.58 2.43
N THR A 340 17.86 -19.44 1.70
CA THR A 340 19.12 -19.05 1.03
C THR A 340 19.12 -19.44 -0.44
N ASN A 341 18.62 -20.64 -0.75
CA ASN A 341 18.56 -21.16 -2.10
C ASN A 341 17.33 -20.64 -2.87
N LYS A 342 17.57 -19.76 -3.85
CA LYS A 342 16.52 -19.21 -4.71
C LYS A 342 15.86 -20.29 -5.57
N ILE A 343 14.55 -20.13 -5.80
CA ILE A 343 13.78 -21.01 -6.66
C ILE A 343 14.19 -20.81 -8.13
N GLY A 344 14.72 -21.87 -8.75
CA GLY A 344 15.17 -21.85 -10.14
C GLY A 344 14.02 -21.79 -11.17
N LEU A 345 14.33 -21.30 -12.37
CA LEU A 345 13.37 -21.15 -13.48
C LEU A 345 12.71 -22.48 -13.88
N GLU A 346 13.44 -23.60 -13.84
CA GLU A 346 12.89 -24.92 -14.15
C GLU A 346 11.79 -25.34 -13.16
N ARG A 347 11.97 -25.05 -11.86
CA ARG A 347 10.97 -25.35 -10.83
C ARG A 347 9.74 -24.47 -11.02
N ILE A 348 9.92 -23.19 -11.32
CA ILE A 348 8.83 -22.27 -11.67
C ILE A 348 8.06 -22.78 -12.90
N ALA A 349 8.76 -23.27 -13.94
CA ALA A 349 8.13 -23.82 -15.13
C ALA A 349 7.32 -25.10 -14.83
N ARG A 350 7.79 -25.96 -13.92
CA ARG A 350 7.02 -27.12 -13.45
C ARG A 350 5.78 -26.69 -12.67
N LEU A 351 5.92 -25.76 -11.73
CA LEU A 351 4.79 -25.21 -10.95
C LEU A 351 3.73 -24.59 -11.86
N ARG A 352 4.12 -23.80 -12.86
CA ARG A 352 3.19 -23.15 -13.80
C ARG A 352 2.28 -24.13 -14.55
N ARG A 353 2.71 -25.38 -14.73
CA ARG A 353 1.92 -26.44 -15.38
C ARG A 353 1.04 -27.24 -14.41
N SER A 354 1.33 -27.18 -13.12
CA SER A 354 0.74 -28.06 -12.10
C SER A 354 -0.22 -27.35 -11.15
N VAL A 355 -0.09 -26.03 -10.98
CA VAL A 355 -0.90 -25.25 -10.03
C VAL A 355 -1.53 -24.04 -10.71
N LYS A 356 -2.65 -23.56 -10.14
CA LYS A 356 -3.33 -22.36 -10.62
C LYS A 356 -2.55 -21.10 -10.25
N ALA A 357 -2.00 -21.07 -9.04
CA ALA A 357 -1.14 -19.99 -8.57
C ALA A 357 -0.08 -20.52 -7.61
N CYS A 358 1.05 -19.83 -7.52
CA CYS A 358 2.14 -20.13 -6.61
C CYS A 358 2.69 -18.84 -6.02
N LEU A 359 2.73 -18.77 -4.69
CA LEU A 359 3.34 -17.68 -3.94
C LEU A 359 4.71 -18.12 -3.42
N GLU A 360 5.69 -17.23 -3.46
CA GLU A 360 6.95 -17.40 -2.72
C GLU A 360 6.94 -16.53 -1.48
N ILE A 361 7.47 -17.06 -0.37
CA ILE A 361 7.83 -16.33 0.85
C ILE A 361 9.35 -16.39 0.97
N ASP A 362 10.02 -15.31 0.56
CA ASP A 362 11.46 -15.15 0.59
C ASP A 362 11.93 -14.55 1.92
N LEU A 363 12.44 -15.41 2.79
CA LEU A 363 13.06 -15.06 4.07
C LEU A 363 14.52 -14.61 3.92
N SER A 364 15.17 -14.85 2.76
CA SER A 364 16.55 -14.38 2.51
C SER A 364 16.65 -12.85 2.51
N ALA A 365 15.55 -12.18 2.17
CA ALA A 365 15.43 -10.72 2.16
C ALA A 365 15.23 -10.10 3.56
N MET A 366 15.14 -10.93 4.61
CA MET A 366 14.96 -10.49 5.98
C MET A 366 16.32 -10.41 6.69
N SER A 367 16.66 -9.20 7.14
CA SER A 367 17.90 -8.94 7.86
C SER A 367 17.71 -9.15 9.36
N GLY A 368 18.59 -9.95 9.97
CA GLY A 368 18.69 -10.08 11.42
C GLY A 368 18.05 -11.35 12.01
N PRO A 369 18.24 -11.59 13.31
CA PRO A 369 17.54 -12.66 14.02
C PRO A 369 16.03 -12.40 14.00
N ILE A 370 15.25 -13.44 13.73
CA ILE A 370 13.78 -13.39 13.72
C ILE A 370 13.26 -14.38 14.76
N ASN A 371 12.40 -13.91 15.66
CA ASN A 371 11.75 -14.80 16.62
C ASN A 371 10.45 -15.40 16.03
N ARG A 372 9.86 -16.35 16.75
CA ARG A 372 8.67 -17.08 16.32
C ARG A 372 7.46 -16.19 16.05
N ASP A 373 7.22 -15.19 16.88
CA ASP A 373 6.08 -14.27 16.74
C ASP A 373 6.29 -13.32 15.56
N GLU A 374 7.50 -12.82 15.37
CA GLU A 374 7.89 -12.01 14.21
C GLU A 374 7.77 -12.81 12.91
N LEU A 375 8.19 -14.07 12.90
CA LEU A 375 8.03 -14.95 11.73
C LEU A 375 6.55 -15.17 11.42
N ARG A 376 5.72 -15.43 12.44
CA ARG A 376 4.27 -15.59 12.27
C ARG A 376 3.65 -14.36 11.64
N ASP A 377 3.98 -13.18 12.14
CA ASP A 377 3.45 -11.92 11.63
C ASP A 377 3.89 -11.64 10.20
N LEU A 378 5.16 -11.94 9.87
CA LEU A 378 5.68 -11.83 8.51
C LEU A 378 4.96 -12.78 7.55
N VAL A 379 4.81 -14.06 7.94
CA VAL A 379 4.20 -15.09 7.11
C VAL A 379 2.72 -14.81 6.88
N LEU A 380 1.99 -14.35 7.89
CA LEU A 380 0.54 -14.18 7.78
C LEU A 380 0.11 -12.79 7.30
N ARG A 381 0.80 -11.73 7.71
CA ARG A 381 0.41 -10.33 7.46
C ARG A 381 1.42 -9.57 6.61
N GLY A 382 2.70 -9.91 6.70
CA GLY A 382 3.76 -9.25 5.95
C GLY A 382 3.62 -9.41 4.43
N ILE A 383 3.98 -8.35 3.70
CA ILE A 383 4.11 -8.34 2.23
C ILE A 383 5.58 -8.45 1.79
N LYS A 384 6.50 -7.96 2.63
CA LYS A 384 7.94 -8.00 2.35
C LYS A 384 8.39 -9.46 2.18
N GLY A 385 9.15 -9.72 1.12
CA GLY A 385 9.60 -11.07 0.77
C GLY A 385 8.55 -11.91 0.04
N LYS A 386 7.30 -11.44 -0.12
CA LYS A 386 6.28 -12.21 -0.84
C LYS A 386 6.18 -11.81 -2.30
N ARG A 387 6.13 -12.79 -3.20
CA ARG A 387 5.86 -12.54 -4.62
C ARG A 387 5.16 -13.71 -5.30
N TRP A 388 4.39 -13.39 -6.34
CA TRP A 388 3.76 -14.39 -7.19
C TRP A 388 4.79 -14.99 -8.16
N LEU A 389 5.04 -16.29 -8.05
CA LEU A 389 5.83 -17.07 -9.02
C LEU A 389 4.99 -17.49 -10.22
N VAL A 390 3.75 -17.89 -9.93
CA VAL A 390 2.75 -18.33 -10.90
C VAL A 390 1.44 -17.64 -10.55
N TYR A 391 0.78 -17.08 -11.55
CA TYR A 391 -0.54 -16.44 -11.41
C TYR A 391 -1.37 -16.66 -12.67
N PRO A 392 -2.70 -16.83 -12.58
CA PRO A 392 -3.57 -17.03 -13.73
C PRO A 392 -3.81 -15.71 -14.49
N ASP A 393 -2.77 -15.15 -15.12
CA ASP A 393 -2.86 -13.88 -15.85
C ASP A 393 -3.75 -13.99 -17.12
N GLY A 394 -3.87 -15.18 -17.71
CA GLY A 394 -4.52 -15.41 -19.02
C GLY A 394 -5.91 -14.79 -19.17
N PRO A 395 -6.88 -15.08 -18.28
CA PRO A 395 -8.21 -14.47 -18.33
C PRO A 395 -8.19 -12.94 -18.25
N ILE A 396 -7.29 -12.38 -17.45
CA ILE A 396 -7.17 -10.92 -17.27
C ILE A 396 -6.57 -10.29 -18.52
N VAL A 397 -5.53 -10.92 -19.09
CA VAL A 397 -4.94 -10.50 -20.35
C VAL A 397 -6.01 -10.53 -21.45
N HIS A 398 -6.82 -11.59 -21.55
CA HIS A 398 -7.90 -11.67 -22.53
C HIS A 398 -8.93 -10.54 -22.35
N GLN A 399 -9.35 -10.26 -21.12
CA GLN A 399 -10.28 -9.16 -20.86
C GLN A 399 -9.69 -7.79 -21.24
N LEU A 400 -8.40 -7.55 -20.96
CA LEU A 400 -7.71 -6.33 -21.39
C LEU A 400 -7.68 -6.18 -22.92
N HIS A 401 -7.57 -7.28 -23.67
CA HIS A 401 -7.65 -7.24 -25.14
C HIS A 401 -9.06 -6.84 -25.60
N LEU A 402 -10.11 -7.45 -25.03
CA LEU A 402 -11.50 -7.12 -25.37
C LEU A 402 -11.84 -5.66 -25.08
N GLU A 403 -11.36 -5.13 -23.94
CA GLU A 403 -11.54 -3.73 -23.57
C GLU A 403 -10.84 -2.76 -24.55
N ASP A 404 -9.64 -3.11 -25.01
CA ASP A 404 -8.94 -2.31 -26.03
C ASP A 404 -9.63 -2.37 -27.41
N GLU A 405 -10.06 -3.57 -27.84
CA GLU A 405 -10.81 -3.75 -29.08
C GLU A 405 -12.11 -2.95 -29.09
N ALA A 406 -12.86 -2.98 -27.99
CA ALA A 406 -14.08 -2.18 -27.82
C ALA A 406 -13.77 -0.68 -27.87
N ALA A 407 -12.70 -0.22 -27.20
CA ALA A 407 -12.29 1.17 -27.22
C ALA A 407 -11.83 1.64 -28.62
N GLU A 408 -11.18 0.79 -29.43
CA GLU A 408 -10.86 1.13 -30.82
C GLU A 408 -12.12 1.15 -31.70
N ALA A 409 -13.02 0.17 -31.56
CA ALA A 409 -14.28 0.17 -32.30
C ALA A 409 -15.10 1.43 -32.03
N GLN A 410 -15.17 1.88 -30.78
CA GLN A 410 -15.83 3.12 -30.40
C GLN A 410 -15.15 4.35 -31.03
N ARG A 411 -13.81 4.43 -31.00
CA ARG A 411 -13.05 5.50 -31.66
C ARG A 411 -13.27 5.50 -33.18
N ALA A 412 -13.31 4.34 -33.83
CA ALA A 412 -13.57 4.22 -35.26
C ALA A 412 -15.00 4.67 -35.62
N ALA A 413 -15.99 4.29 -34.82
CA ALA A 413 -17.37 4.75 -34.99
C ALA A 413 -17.49 6.28 -34.85
N GLN A 414 -16.80 6.88 -33.89
CA GLN A 414 -16.73 8.34 -33.74
C GLN A 414 -16.09 9.02 -34.95
N ARG A 415 -15.00 8.47 -35.52
CA ARG A 415 -14.38 9.00 -36.75
C ARG A 415 -15.33 8.93 -37.94
N LEU A 416 -16.08 7.83 -38.08
CA LEU A 416 -17.07 7.66 -39.14
C LEU A 416 -18.24 8.64 -38.98
N ALA A 417 -18.74 8.84 -37.77
CA ALA A 417 -19.80 9.79 -37.47
C ALA A 417 -19.39 11.26 -37.68
N ALA A 418 -18.10 11.57 -37.59
CA ALA A 418 -17.56 12.92 -37.81
C ALA A 418 -17.34 13.28 -39.29
N LEU A 419 -17.58 12.35 -40.23
CA LEU A 419 -17.49 12.64 -41.67
C LEU A 419 -18.69 13.52 -42.10
N PRO A 420 -18.48 14.59 -42.90
CA PRO A 420 -19.58 15.40 -43.40
C PRO A 420 -20.52 14.58 -44.30
N PRO A 421 -21.82 14.90 -44.35
CA PRO A 421 -22.75 14.25 -45.27
C PRO A 421 -22.29 14.43 -46.72
N ALA A 422 -22.52 13.40 -47.54
CA ALA A 422 -22.18 13.45 -48.96
C ALA A 422 -22.89 14.62 -49.67
N PRO A 423 -22.24 15.31 -50.62
CA PRO A 423 -22.87 16.37 -51.39
C PRO A 423 -24.09 15.83 -52.18
N PRO A 424 -25.15 16.64 -52.37
CA PRO A 424 -26.34 16.20 -53.10
C PRO A 424 -25.98 15.79 -54.53
N THR A 425 -26.60 14.72 -55.02
CA THR A 425 -26.40 14.23 -56.38
C THR A 425 -27.03 15.19 -57.40
N ALA A 426 -26.57 15.12 -58.66
CA ALA A 426 -27.14 15.93 -59.75
C ALA A 426 -28.65 15.74 -59.92
N ALA A 427 -29.17 14.52 -59.68
CA ALA A 427 -30.60 14.23 -59.72
C ALA A 427 -31.37 14.94 -58.59
N GLN A 428 -30.79 15.01 -57.38
CA GLN A 428 -31.38 15.72 -56.26
C GLN A 428 -31.42 17.24 -56.49
N LEU A 429 -30.39 17.80 -57.13
CA LEU A 429 -30.36 19.22 -57.50
C LEU A 429 -31.40 19.54 -58.60
N ALA A 430 -31.55 18.67 -59.59
CA ALA A 430 -32.54 18.85 -60.65
C ALA A 430 -33.99 18.81 -60.10
N GLN A 431 -34.29 17.88 -59.18
CA GLN A 431 -35.60 17.83 -58.53
C GLN A 431 -35.88 19.10 -57.72
N LYS A 432 -34.91 19.55 -56.91
CA LYS A 432 -35.04 20.80 -56.14
C LYS A 432 -35.27 22.02 -57.04
N ALA A 433 -34.64 22.08 -58.21
CA ALA A 433 -34.87 23.13 -59.18
C ALA A 433 -36.30 23.10 -59.76
N GLN A 434 -36.84 21.91 -60.05
CA GLN A 434 -38.21 21.75 -60.53
C GLN A 434 -39.24 22.18 -59.47
N ASP A 435 -39.04 21.77 -58.22
CA ASP A 435 -39.92 22.14 -57.10
C ASP A 435 -39.92 23.67 -56.91
N ALA A 436 -38.73 24.29 -56.91
CA ALA A 436 -38.59 25.74 -56.81
C ALA A 436 -39.21 26.49 -58.01
N ALA A 437 -39.18 25.92 -59.21
CA ALA A 437 -39.83 26.50 -60.39
C ALA A 437 -41.36 26.44 -60.30
N ALA A 438 -41.92 25.34 -59.77
CA ALA A 438 -43.35 25.22 -59.53
C ALA A 438 -43.83 26.24 -58.49
N GLU A 439 -43.08 26.41 -57.39
CA GLU A 439 -43.32 27.44 -56.38
C GLU A 439 -43.26 28.86 -56.99
N TYR A 440 -42.24 29.12 -57.82
CA TYR A 440 -42.05 30.40 -58.48
C TYR A 440 -43.24 30.76 -59.38
N LEU A 441 -43.72 29.82 -60.20
CA LEU A 441 -44.90 30.03 -61.05
C LEU A 441 -46.19 30.24 -60.25
N ALA A 442 -46.37 29.49 -59.16
CA ALA A 442 -47.53 29.64 -58.29
C ALA A 442 -47.57 31.02 -57.62
N ALA A 443 -46.42 31.47 -57.11
CA ALA A 443 -46.27 32.78 -56.48
C ALA A 443 -46.43 33.93 -57.49
N ALA A 444 -45.83 33.80 -58.68
CA ALA A 444 -46.00 34.78 -59.76
C ALA A 444 -47.47 34.92 -60.20
N ARG A 445 -48.21 33.81 -60.28
CA ARG A 445 -49.65 33.82 -60.57
C ARG A 445 -50.43 34.60 -59.52
N ALA A 446 -50.17 34.32 -58.23
CA ALA A 446 -50.85 34.98 -57.13
C ALA A 446 -50.56 36.49 -57.14
N TYR A 447 -49.31 36.88 -57.35
CA TYR A 447 -48.89 38.27 -57.46
C TYR A 447 -49.62 39.01 -58.59
N MET A 448 -49.71 38.44 -59.79
CA MET A 448 -50.31 39.10 -60.95
C MET A 448 -51.84 39.27 -60.83
N GLN A 449 -52.50 38.38 -60.09
CA GLN A 449 -53.94 38.45 -59.83
C GLN A 449 -54.29 39.41 -58.69
N ALA A 450 -53.31 39.94 -57.96
CA ALA A 450 -53.55 40.88 -56.88
C ALA A 450 -54.11 42.20 -57.45
N PRO A 451 -55.14 42.82 -56.81
CA PRO A 451 -55.83 44.02 -57.32
C PRO A 451 -54.96 45.27 -57.56
N ALA A 452 -53.69 45.25 -57.11
CA ALA A 452 -52.76 46.37 -57.18
C ALA A 452 -51.49 46.10 -58.03
N ALA A 453 -51.45 45.03 -58.84
CA ALA A 453 -50.23 44.56 -59.51
C ALA A 453 -49.58 45.53 -60.53
N GLY A 454 -50.19 46.69 -60.82
CA GLY A 454 -49.74 47.65 -61.83
C GLY A 454 -49.45 49.09 -61.38
N THR A 455 -49.69 49.45 -60.11
CA THR A 455 -49.50 50.84 -59.64
C THR A 455 -48.28 50.98 -58.72
N LEU A 456 -47.32 51.81 -59.12
CA LEU A 456 -46.12 52.19 -58.35
C LEU A 456 -46.43 53.04 -57.09
N ASN A 457 -47.53 52.79 -56.39
CA ASN A 457 -47.81 53.32 -55.06
C ASN A 457 -47.86 52.15 -54.07
N ARG A 458 -46.70 51.89 -53.44
CA ARG A 458 -46.50 50.92 -52.36
C ARG A 458 -47.36 51.29 -51.15
N SER A 459 -48.54 50.69 -51.01
CA SER A 459 -49.28 50.69 -49.74
C SER A 459 -50.35 49.59 -49.57
N ASP A 460 -50.29 48.46 -50.28
CA ASP A 460 -51.23 47.33 -50.08
C ASP A 460 -50.48 46.01 -49.74
N SER A 461 -50.73 45.48 -48.54
CA SER A 461 -49.93 44.41 -47.89
C SER A 461 -49.91 43.05 -48.59
N ASP A 462 -50.95 42.71 -49.36
CA ASP A 462 -51.14 41.36 -49.88
C ASP A 462 -50.42 41.15 -51.23
N ALA A 463 -50.28 42.20 -52.03
CA ALA A 463 -49.46 42.21 -53.24
C ALA A 463 -47.96 42.14 -52.88
N ASP A 464 -47.55 42.80 -51.80
CA ASP A 464 -46.18 42.74 -51.27
C ASP A 464 -45.82 41.31 -50.81
N ALA A 465 -46.71 40.63 -50.09
CA ALA A 465 -46.46 39.26 -49.62
C ALA A 465 -46.32 38.25 -50.78
N SER A 466 -47.13 38.37 -51.84
CA SER A 466 -47.06 37.47 -53.01
C SER A 466 -45.82 37.74 -53.87
N TYR A 467 -45.38 39.01 -53.95
CA TYR A 467 -44.13 39.38 -54.60
C TYR A 467 -42.92 38.80 -53.85
N ASP A 468 -42.88 38.92 -52.52
CA ASP A 468 -41.79 38.41 -51.70
C ASP A 468 -41.66 36.89 -51.82
N VAL A 469 -42.77 36.15 -51.85
CA VAL A 469 -42.75 34.70 -52.07
C VAL A 469 -42.21 34.34 -53.47
N ALA A 470 -42.60 35.10 -54.50
CA ALA A 470 -42.08 34.90 -55.86
C ALA A 470 -40.59 35.24 -55.94
N TRP A 471 -40.17 36.31 -55.27
CA TRP A 471 -38.78 36.71 -55.15
C TRP A 471 -37.93 35.65 -54.45
N ASP A 472 -38.38 35.12 -53.32
CA ASP A 472 -37.70 34.07 -52.56
C ASP A 472 -37.56 32.77 -53.35
N ALA A 473 -38.60 32.38 -54.10
CA ALA A 473 -38.54 31.24 -55.00
C ALA A 473 -37.52 31.45 -56.13
N ALA A 474 -37.44 32.67 -56.68
CA ALA A 474 -36.44 33.03 -57.67
C ALA A 474 -35.00 33.03 -57.11
N VAL A 475 -34.80 33.42 -55.83
CA VAL A 475 -33.50 33.33 -55.15
C VAL A 475 -33.08 31.86 -54.97
N ARG A 476 -33.99 30.97 -54.55
CA ARG A 476 -33.71 29.52 -54.47
C ARG A 476 -33.35 28.94 -55.84
N LEU A 477 -34.04 29.36 -56.90
CA LEU A 477 -33.70 28.96 -58.27
C LEU A 477 -32.28 29.40 -58.68
N ALA A 478 -31.79 30.53 -58.19
CA ALA A 478 -30.42 30.97 -58.44
C ALA A 478 -29.38 30.01 -57.81
N GLU A 479 -29.66 29.49 -56.61
CA GLU A 479 -28.83 28.46 -55.94
C GLU A 479 -28.74 27.16 -56.77
N TYR A 480 -29.77 26.89 -57.60
CA TYR A 480 -29.83 25.72 -58.48
C TYR A 480 -29.40 26.02 -59.93
N GLY A 481 -28.80 27.19 -60.19
CA GLY A 481 -28.22 27.54 -61.50
C GLY A 481 -29.15 28.33 -62.44
N PHE A 482 -30.24 28.90 -61.93
CA PHE A 482 -31.20 29.71 -62.70
C PHE A 482 -31.30 31.15 -62.13
N PRO A 483 -30.30 32.02 -62.37
CA PRO A 483 -30.13 33.27 -61.62
C PRO A 483 -31.04 34.43 -62.05
N PHE A 484 -31.79 34.28 -63.15
CA PHE A 484 -32.50 35.39 -63.79
C PHE A 484 -33.98 35.51 -63.38
N GLY A 485 -34.43 34.74 -62.39
CA GLY A 485 -35.81 34.79 -61.91
C GLY A 485 -36.15 36.11 -61.21
N THR A 486 -35.19 36.74 -60.55
CA THR A 486 -35.38 38.00 -59.80
C THR A 486 -35.33 39.25 -60.69
N GLU A 487 -35.13 39.12 -62.01
CA GLU A 487 -35.07 40.30 -62.87
C GLU A 487 -36.45 40.97 -63.02
N PRO A 488 -36.54 42.32 -62.99
CA PRO A 488 -37.81 43.03 -63.13
C PRO A 488 -38.61 42.67 -64.40
N ALA A 489 -37.91 42.25 -65.46
CA ALA A 489 -38.51 41.80 -66.71
C ALA A 489 -39.37 40.53 -66.55
N MET A 490 -39.23 39.77 -65.47
CA MET A 490 -40.04 38.57 -65.22
C MET A 490 -41.40 38.91 -64.63
N LEU A 491 -41.43 39.68 -63.55
CA LEU A 491 -42.63 39.88 -62.71
C LEU A 491 -43.37 41.21 -62.96
N SER A 492 -42.96 42.05 -63.91
CA SER A 492 -43.69 43.30 -64.22
C SER A 492 -45.05 43.07 -64.88
N SER A 493 -45.91 44.11 -64.92
CA SER A 493 -47.26 44.08 -65.51
C SER A 493 -47.32 43.73 -67.00
N ALA A 494 -46.24 44.00 -67.73
CA ALA A 494 -45.98 43.56 -69.11
C ALA A 494 -44.76 42.62 -69.17
N GLY A 495 -44.46 41.94 -68.07
CA GLY A 495 -43.30 41.08 -67.90
C GLY A 495 -43.39 39.79 -68.71
N LEU A 496 -42.22 39.22 -68.99
CA LEU A 496 -42.07 38.01 -69.77
C LEU A 496 -42.76 36.81 -69.12
N LEU A 497 -42.61 36.62 -67.81
CA LEU A 497 -43.20 35.47 -67.12
C LEU A 497 -44.73 35.55 -67.13
N GLY A 498 -45.29 36.72 -66.81
CA GLY A 498 -46.74 36.92 -66.78
C GLY A 498 -47.40 36.83 -68.14
N THR A 499 -46.73 37.34 -69.17
CA THR A 499 -47.22 37.22 -70.55
C THR A 499 -47.24 35.76 -71.01
N VAL A 500 -46.16 35.01 -70.77
CA VAL A 500 -46.09 33.58 -71.12
C VAL A 500 -47.12 32.77 -70.34
N LEU A 501 -47.28 33.04 -69.04
CA LEU A 501 -48.24 32.35 -68.21
C LEU A 501 -49.69 32.66 -68.63
N SER A 502 -49.99 33.90 -69.00
CA SER A 502 -51.30 34.30 -69.54
C SER A 502 -51.63 33.58 -70.86
N LEU A 503 -50.63 33.44 -71.75
CA LEU A 503 -50.78 32.67 -72.99
C LEU A 503 -51.02 31.19 -72.70
N LYS A 504 -50.30 30.60 -71.74
CA LYS A 504 -50.49 29.20 -71.33
C LYS A 504 -51.87 28.96 -70.72
N GLU A 505 -52.35 29.87 -69.88
CA GLU A 505 -53.64 29.76 -69.19
C GLU A 505 -54.85 30.23 -70.01
N GLN A 506 -54.63 30.73 -71.23
CA GLN A 506 -55.71 31.19 -72.13
C GLN A 506 -56.53 32.35 -71.54
N ARG A 507 -55.95 33.13 -70.62
CA ARG A 507 -56.58 34.29 -69.98
C ARG A 507 -55.51 35.30 -69.57
N PRO A 508 -55.80 36.61 -69.59
CA PRO A 508 -54.89 37.59 -69.01
C PRO A 508 -54.84 37.42 -67.50
N LEU A 509 -53.62 37.39 -66.94
CA LEU A 509 -53.42 37.33 -65.50
C LEU A 509 -53.32 38.69 -64.84
N HIS A 510 -52.87 39.70 -65.59
CA HIS A 510 -52.75 41.05 -65.08
C HIS A 510 -54.08 41.81 -65.17
N ALA A 511 -54.44 42.53 -64.11
CA ALA A 511 -55.72 43.25 -64.01
C ALA A 511 -55.93 44.33 -65.11
N ASP A 512 -54.84 44.85 -65.69
CA ASP A 512 -54.88 45.86 -66.76
C ASP A 512 -55.52 45.35 -68.05
N TYR A 513 -55.58 44.04 -68.27
CA TYR A 513 -56.09 43.44 -69.49
C TYR A 513 -57.41 42.71 -69.23
N ARG A 514 -58.48 43.10 -69.94
CA ARG A 514 -59.82 42.52 -69.73
C ARG A 514 -60.04 41.26 -70.57
N SER A 515 -59.26 41.09 -71.63
CA SER A 515 -59.36 39.96 -72.56
C SER A 515 -58.01 39.60 -73.17
N MET A 516 -57.91 38.40 -73.73
CA MET A 516 -56.72 38.01 -74.50
C MET A 516 -56.50 38.93 -75.71
N ALA A 517 -57.56 39.51 -76.28
CA ALA A 517 -57.44 40.49 -77.35
C ALA A 517 -56.71 41.76 -76.89
N ASP A 518 -56.97 42.22 -75.66
CA ASP A 518 -56.30 43.38 -75.05
C ASP A 518 -54.82 43.10 -74.81
N LEU A 519 -54.51 41.91 -74.26
CA LEU A 519 -53.13 41.48 -74.05
C LEU A 519 -52.36 41.40 -75.38
N LEU A 520 -52.96 40.80 -76.41
CA LEU A 520 -52.35 40.72 -77.75
C LEU A 520 -52.15 42.10 -78.36
N ALA A 521 -53.13 43.01 -78.22
CA ALA A 521 -52.97 44.39 -78.68
C ALA A 521 -51.84 45.13 -77.95
N ALA A 522 -51.71 44.94 -76.64
CA ALA A 522 -50.62 45.51 -75.85
C ALA A 522 -49.24 44.98 -76.28
N ILE A 523 -49.12 43.68 -76.56
CA ILE A 523 -47.90 43.08 -77.11
C ILE A 523 -47.53 43.70 -78.47
N GLN A 524 -48.52 43.98 -79.32
CA GLN A 524 -48.29 44.62 -80.63
C GLN A 524 -47.81 46.08 -80.51
N GLN A 525 -48.29 46.79 -79.49
CA GLN A 525 -48.01 48.22 -79.26
C GLN A 525 -46.77 48.48 -78.40
N ALA A 526 -46.16 47.42 -77.84
CA ALA A 526 -44.98 47.55 -77.00
C ALA A 526 -43.81 48.22 -77.75
N SER A 527 -43.23 49.26 -77.16
CA SER A 527 -42.07 49.98 -77.71
C SER A 527 -40.76 49.21 -77.55
N ASP A 528 -40.68 48.34 -76.53
CA ASP A 528 -39.53 47.47 -76.31
C ASP A 528 -39.75 46.11 -76.99
N LEU A 529 -38.87 45.79 -77.95
CA LEU A 529 -38.92 44.57 -78.73
C LEU A 529 -38.04 43.43 -78.17
N GLN A 530 -37.45 43.62 -76.97
CA GLN A 530 -36.47 42.68 -76.41
C GLN A 530 -37.05 41.27 -76.15
N HIS A 531 -38.32 41.22 -75.77
CA HIS A 531 -39.00 39.98 -75.39
C HIS A 531 -39.96 39.46 -76.46
N THR A 532 -40.21 40.24 -77.52
CA THR A 532 -41.21 39.94 -78.56
C THR A 532 -41.01 38.55 -79.17
N VAL A 533 -39.78 38.15 -79.47
CA VAL A 533 -39.53 36.83 -80.08
C VAL A 533 -39.80 35.69 -79.11
N THR A 534 -39.46 35.85 -77.83
CA THR A 534 -39.78 34.85 -76.81
C THR A 534 -41.29 34.74 -76.58
N ILE A 535 -41.99 35.88 -76.59
CA ILE A 535 -43.46 35.92 -76.53
C ILE A 535 -44.09 35.27 -77.76
N LEU A 536 -43.55 35.47 -78.97
CA LEU A 536 -44.03 34.81 -80.18
C LEU A 536 -43.79 33.29 -80.18
N ILE A 537 -42.73 32.82 -79.51
CA ILE A 537 -42.53 31.38 -79.25
C ILE A 537 -43.66 30.87 -78.35
N ALA A 538 -43.93 31.55 -77.23
CA ALA A 538 -45.03 31.19 -76.34
C ALA A 538 -46.39 31.22 -77.05
N TYR A 539 -46.67 32.27 -77.84
CA TYR A 539 -47.89 32.39 -78.65
C TYR A 539 -48.06 31.19 -79.59
N ARG A 540 -46.98 30.75 -80.25
CA ARG A 540 -47.00 29.58 -81.13
C ARG A 540 -47.19 28.27 -80.35
N CYS A 541 -46.58 28.13 -79.18
CA CYS A 541 -46.70 26.93 -78.36
C CYS A 541 -48.10 26.78 -77.75
N TYR A 542 -48.72 27.88 -77.33
CA TYR A 542 -50.00 27.86 -76.59
C TYR A 542 -51.22 28.27 -77.42
N ALA A 543 -51.04 28.88 -78.59
CA ALA A 543 -52.08 29.24 -79.56
C ALA A 543 -53.35 29.85 -78.92
N PRO A 544 -53.29 31.10 -78.43
CA PRO A 544 -54.35 31.66 -77.61
C PRO A 544 -55.72 31.65 -78.29
N ASN A 545 -56.76 31.39 -77.51
CA ASN A 545 -58.14 31.36 -77.97
C ASN A 545 -58.72 32.78 -78.06
N VAL A 546 -58.59 33.39 -79.23
CA VAL A 546 -59.16 34.71 -79.56
C VAL A 546 -60.02 34.63 -80.81
N ASP A 547 -60.89 35.62 -80.97
CA ASP A 547 -61.71 35.83 -82.16
C ASP A 547 -60.87 35.73 -83.46
N PRO A 548 -61.37 35.10 -84.54
CA PRO A 548 -60.63 34.93 -85.78
C PRO A 548 -60.08 36.23 -86.37
N VAL A 549 -60.79 37.36 -86.25
CA VAL A 549 -60.34 38.66 -86.76
C VAL A 549 -59.15 39.17 -85.96
N VAL A 550 -59.18 38.99 -84.63
CA VAL A 550 -58.05 39.35 -83.74
C VAL A 550 -56.85 38.45 -84.03
N ARG A 551 -57.08 37.15 -84.25
CA ARG A 551 -56.04 36.18 -84.60
C ARG A 551 -55.35 36.55 -85.91
N GLU A 552 -56.12 36.80 -86.98
CA GLU A 552 -55.59 37.14 -88.29
C GLU A 552 -54.76 38.43 -88.24
N ARG A 553 -55.24 39.47 -87.54
CA ARG A 553 -54.50 40.72 -87.32
C ARG A 553 -53.20 40.50 -86.55
N PHE A 554 -53.22 39.67 -85.51
CA PHE A 554 -52.02 39.38 -84.72
C PHE A 554 -51.02 38.52 -85.48
N GLU A 555 -51.49 37.55 -86.27
CA GLU A 555 -50.64 36.71 -87.11
C GLU A 555 -49.97 37.51 -88.23
N ALA A 556 -50.70 38.44 -88.87
CA ALA A 556 -50.11 39.36 -89.84
C ALA A 556 -48.96 40.19 -89.25
N TRP A 557 -49.13 40.70 -88.02
CA TRP A 557 -48.06 41.38 -87.29
C TRP A 557 -46.93 40.42 -86.89
N ALA A 558 -47.25 39.22 -86.41
CA ALA A 558 -46.26 38.21 -86.04
C ALA A 558 -45.41 37.81 -87.25
N ASP A 559 -45.99 37.74 -88.45
CA ASP A 559 -45.26 37.49 -89.70
C ASP A 559 -44.35 38.64 -90.09
N GLN A 560 -44.76 39.90 -89.88
CA GLN A 560 -43.87 41.05 -90.04
C GLN A 560 -42.67 40.97 -89.08
N ILE A 561 -42.90 40.60 -87.81
CA ILE A 561 -41.81 40.44 -86.83
C ILE A 561 -40.91 39.25 -87.18
N ARG A 562 -41.47 38.13 -87.64
CA ARG A 562 -40.69 36.98 -88.13
C ARG A 562 -39.83 37.36 -89.33
N GLN A 563 -40.37 38.16 -90.25
CA GLN A 563 -39.62 38.63 -91.41
C GLN A 563 -38.48 39.56 -90.98
N ARG A 564 -38.75 40.56 -90.13
CA ARG A 564 -37.72 41.44 -89.55
C ARG A 564 -36.66 40.65 -88.77
N TRP A 565 -37.04 39.56 -88.09
CA TRP A 565 -36.10 38.67 -87.41
C TRP A 565 -35.18 37.92 -88.39
N ARG A 566 -35.74 37.39 -89.50
CA ARG A 566 -34.95 36.76 -90.58
C ARG A 566 -34.01 37.77 -91.25
N ASP A 567 -34.49 39.00 -91.44
CA ASP A 567 -33.75 40.11 -92.03
C ASP A 567 -32.73 40.74 -91.06
N ARG A 568 -32.61 40.18 -89.84
CA ARG A 568 -31.65 40.57 -88.79
C ARG A 568 -31.78 42.03 -88.37
N ASP A 569 -33.01 42.53 -88.26
CA ASP A 569 -33.29 43.88 -87.76
C ASP A 569 -32.55 44.15 -86.42
N PRO A 570 -31.72 45.20 -86.35
CA PRO A 570 -30.90 45.49 -85.17
C PRO A 570 -31.73 45.89 -83.93
N LEU A 571 -33.00 46.27 -84.10
CA LEU A 571 -33.90 46.65 -83.01
C LEU A 571 -34.56 45.44 -82.33
N LEU A 572 -34.68 44.30 -83.02
CA LEU A 572 -35.30 43.09 -82.47
C LEU A 572 -34.29 42.26 -81.67
N LYS A 573 -33.92 42.61 -80.44
CA LYS A 573 -32.89 41.88 -79.64
C LYS A 573 -33.50 40.82 -78.70
N ARG A 574 -33.35 39.52 -78.97
CA ARG A 574 -33.76 38.45 -78.04
C ARG A 574 -32.57 38.02 -77.21
N SER A 575 -32.69 38.13 -75.89
CA SER A 575 -31.72 37.56 -74.96
C SER A 575 -32.02 36.08 -74.71
N ASN A 576 -31.00 35.22 -74.81
CA ASN A 576 -31.10 33.79 -74.47
C ASN A 576 -30.89 33.52 -72.97
N ARG A 577 -30.57 34.56 -72.18
CA ARG A 577 -30.25 34.41 -70.74
C ARG A 577 -31.38 33.74 -69.95
N TYR A 578 -32.63 33.96 -70.37
CA TYR A 578 -33.81 33.40 -69.73
C TYR A 578 -34.20 32.00 -70.23
N ASP A 579 -33.60 31.51 -71.32
CA ASP A 579 -34.07 30.29 -71.99
C ASP A 579 -34.07 29.09 -71.04
N LYS A 580 -33.04 28.95 -70.20
CA LYS A 580 -32.96 27.85 -69.22
C LYS A 580 -34.06 27.91 -68.16
N LEU A 581 -34.31 29.10 -67.61
CA LEU A 581 -35.37 29.30 -66.61
C LEU A 581 -36.75 29.10 -67.23
N LEU A 582 -36.97 29.63 -68.43
CA LEU A 582 -38.22 29.45 -69.15
C LEU A 582 -38.42 28.01 -69.61
N ALA A 583 -37.38 27.27 -69.97
CA ALA A 583 -37.50 25.85 -70.29
C ALA A 583 -37.82 25.03 -69.02
N LEU A 584 -37.26 25.41 -67.86
CA LEU A 584 -37.60 24.81 -66.58
C LEU A 584 -39.07 25.07 -66.19
N CYS A 585 -39.55 26.31 -66.35
CA CYS A 585 -40.92 26.71 -66.00
C CYS A 585 -41.97 26.28 -67.05
N PHE A 586 -41.58 26.28 -68.32
CA PHE A 586 -42.42 26.05 -69.50
C PHE A 586 -41.71 25.10 -70.47
N PRO A 587 -41.64 23.80 -70.16
CA PRO A 587 -40.91 22.83 -70.98
C PRO A 587 -41.38 22.78 -72.44
N GLU A 588 -42.65 23.13 -72.70
CA GLU A 588 -43.22 23.13 -74.05
C GLU A 588 -42.58 24.18 -74.98
N MET A 589 -41.93 25.21 -74.42
CA MET A 589 -41.27 26.27 -75.18
C MET A 589 -39.82 25.97 -75.57
N GLU A 590 -39.20 24.97 -74.95
CA GLU A 590 -37.76 24.68 -75.08
C GLU A 590 -37.33 24.54 -76.54
N SER A 591 -38.04 23.71 -77.31
CA SER A 591 -37.74 23.48 -78.72
C SER A 591 -37.83 24.74 -79.59
N GLY A 592 -38.73 25.67 -79.25
CA GLY A 592 -38.88 26.94 -79.96
C GLY A 592 -37.75 27.92 -79.63
N MET A 593 -37.34 27.97 -78.37
CA MET A 593 -36.22 28.79 -77.90
C MET A 593 -34.90 28.35 -78.54
N GLU A 594 -34.61 27.04 -78.55
CA GLU A 594 -33.42 26.50 -79.22
C GLU A 594 -33.33 26.86 -80.71
N ARG A 595 -34.44 26.70 -81.45
CA ARG A 595 -34.49 27.01 -82.89
C ARG A 595 -34.21 28.49 -83.14
N SER A 596 -34.81 29.38 -82.34
CA SER A 596 -34.61 30.82 -82.49
C SER A 596 -33.16 31.24 -82.18
N SER A 597 -32.54 30.65 -81.16
CA SER A 597 -31.14 30.88 -80.80
C SER A 597 -30.20 30.41 -81.93
N LYS A 598 -30.49 29.26 -82.57
CA LYS A 598 -29.73 28.77 -83.74
C LYS A 598 -29.88 29.68 -84.97
N GLN A 599 -31.07 30.21 -85.24
CA GLN A 599 -31.32 31.10 -86.39
C GLN A 599 -30.57 32.44 -86.30
N ARG A 600 -30.25 32.89 -85.07
CA ARG A 600 -29.55 34.16 -84.82
C ARG A 600 -28.10 34.00 -84.40
N ALA A 601 -27.59 32.77 -84.33
CA ALA A 601 -26.17 32.54 -84.23
C ALA A 601 -25.45 33.28 -85.39
N PRO A 602 -24.26 33.86 -85.16
CA PRO A 602 -23.47 34.39 -86.26
C PRO A 602 -23.38 33.30 -87.32
N ARG A 603 -23.58 33.66 -88.60
CA ARG A 603 -23.21 32.74 -89.67
C ARG A 603 -21.72 32.49 -89.43
N ARG A 604 -21.34 31.24 -89.18
CA ARG A 604 -19.95 30.83 -89.33
C ARG A 604 -19.68 30.96 -90.82
N ASP A 605 -19.32 32.17 -91.26
CA ASP A 605 -18.61 32.32 -92.52
C ASP A 605 -17.29 31.54 -92.36
N LEU A 606 -16.94 30.85 -93.44
CA LEU A 606 -15.86 29.86 -93.59
C LEU A 606 -14.62 30.05 -92.71
#